data_AF-A0A1L8MMY8-F1
#
_entry.id   AF-A0A1L8MMY8-F1
#
_cell.length_a   1.000
_cell.length_b   1.000
_cell.length_c   1.000
_cell.angle_alpha   90.00
_cell.angle_beta   90.00
_cell.angle_gamma   90.00
#
_symmetry.space_group_name_H-M   'P 1'
#
loop_
_entity.id
_entity.type
_entity.pdbx_description
1 polymer ?
#
loop_
_entity_poly.entity_id
_entity_poly.type
_entity_poly.pdbx_seq_one_letter_code
_entity_poly.pdbx_strand_id
1 'polypeptide(L)' 'MNKELLALYFICGSQDCPDGNLLATLEKPLKAGISLYQFREKGIGAKDGIEKKRLGISCTKIMSV' A
#
# COMPACT_ATOMS: atom_id res chain seq x y z
N MET A 1 4.21 3.95 22.27
CA MET A 1 3.47 3.72 21.01
C MET A 1 2.76 5.02 20.64
N ASN A 2 3.04 5.60 19.48
CA ASN A 2 2.37 6.83 19.05
C ASN A 2 0.99 6.48 18.45
N LYS A 3 -0.07 6.71 19.23
CA LYS A 3 -1.45 6.36 18.83
C LYS A 3 -1.96 7.22 17.67
N GLU A 4 -1.41 8.42 17.49
CA GLU A 4 -1.83 9.35 16.43
C GLU A 4 -1.53 8.79 15.03
N LEU A 5 -0.43 8.05 14.88
CA LEU A 5 -0.09 7.37 13.62
C LEU A 5 -1.13 6.32 13.21
N LEU A 6 -1.88 5.77 14.16
CA LEU A 6 -2.87 4.72 13.91
C LEU A 6 -4.26 5.28 13.57
N ALA A 7 -4.45 6.60 13.58
CA ALA A 7 -5.76 7.23 13.39
C ALA A 7 -6.38 6.94 12.01
N LEU A 8 -5.58 6.93 10.95
CA LEU A 8 -5.97 6.60 9.58
C LEU A 8 -4.95 5.62 8.97
N TYR A 9 -4.96 4.39 9.46
CA TYR A 9 -4.02 3.34 9.06
C TYR A 9 -4.57 2.52 7.88
N PHE A 10 -4.07 2.81 6.68
CA PHE A 10 -4.43 2.08 5.47
C PHE A 10 -3.56 0.83 5.29
N ILE A 11 -4.18 -0.32 5.01
CA ILE A 11 -3.48 -1.60 4.83
C ILE A 11 -4.00 -2.23 3.54
N CYS A 12 -3.11 -2.48 2.57
CA CYS A 12 -3.52 -2.98 1.25
C CYS A 12 -2.36 -3.70 0.55
N GLY A 13 -2.69 -4.70 -0.27
CA GLY A 13 -1.80 -5.27 -1.30
C GLY A 13 -2.47 -5.25 -2.67
N SER A 14 -1.78 -5.73 -3.70
CA SER A 14 -2.32 -5.78 -5.05
C SER A 14 -3.55 -6.68 -5.16
N GLN A 15 -3.59 -7.78 -4.41
CA GLN A 15 -4.73 -8.70 -4.39
C GLN A 15 -6.02 -8.08 -3.85
N ASP A 16 -5.93 -6.98 -3.11
CA ASP A 16 -7.07 -6.28 -2.53
C ASP A 16 -7.61 -5.18 -3.47
N CYS A 17 -6.96 -4.94 -4.61
CA CYS A 17 -7.25 -3.84 -5.53
C CYS A 17 -7.95 -4.31 -6.82
N PRO A 18 -8.88 -3.51 -7.38
CA PRO A 18 -9.38 -3.73 -8.74
C PRO A 18 -8.22 -3.83 -9.74
N ASP A 19 -8.26 -4.84 -10.61
CA ASP A 19 -7.25 -5.13 -11.63
C ASP A 19 -5.81 -5.29 -11.10
N GLY A 20 -5.64 -5.50 -9.79
CA GLY A 20 -4.33 -5.57 -9.15
C GLY A 20 -3.57 -4.24 -9.11
N ASN A 21 -4.23 -3.11 -9.41
CA ASN A 21 -3.58 -1.81 -9.52
C ASN A 21 -3.47 -1.10 -8.15
N LEU A 22 -2.50 -1.56 -7.36
CA LEU A 22 -2.24 -1.02 -6.02
C LEU A 22 -1.82 0.45 -6.05
N LEU A 23 -0.99 0.89 -7.01
CA LEU A 23 -0.47 2.25 -7.03
C LEU A 23 -1.61 3.26 -7.26
N ALA A 24 -2.48 3.02 -8.25
CA ALA A 24 -3.65 3.86 -8.48
C ALA A 24 -4.63 3.85 -7.31
N THR A 25 -4.77 2.70 -6.64
CA THR A 25 -5.62 2.58 -5.45
C THR A 25 -5.04 3.36 -4.27
N LEU A 26 -3.72 3.32 -4.06
CA LEU A 26 -3.03 3.99 -2.95
C LEU A 26 -2.98 5.52 -3.10
N GLU A 27 -3.04 6.06 -4.32
CA GLU A 27 -3.07 7.51 -4.54
C GLU A 27 -4.26 8.21 -3.86
N LYS A 28 -5.46 7.60 -3.87
CA LYS A 28 -6.65 8.25 -3.31
C LYS A 28 -6.57 8.41 -1.78
N PRO A 29 -6.24 7.36 -1.00
CA PRO A 29 -6.03 7.49 0.44
C PRO A 29 -4.88 8.45 0.79
N LEU A 30 -3.78 8.45 0.04
CA LEU A 30 -2.69 9.40 0.25
C LEU A 30 -3.16 10.85 0.13
N LYS A 31 -3.90 11.18 -0.95
CA LYS A 31 -4.50 12.51 -1.14
C LYS A 31 -5.56 12.86 -0.08
N ALA A 32 -6.22 11.85 0.49
CA ALA A 32 -7.21 12.01 1.57
C ALA A 32 -6.58 12.17 2.97
N GLY A 33 -5.25 12.05 3.10
CA GLY A 33 -4.54 12.30 4.35
C GLY A 33 -4.45 11.11 5.30
N ILE A 34 -4.22 9.88 4.78
CA ILE A 34 -3.90 8.74 5.66
C ILE A 34 -2.66 9.03 6.52
N SER A 35 -2.69 8.57 7.77
CA SER A 35 -1.59 8.78 8.73
C SER A 35 -0.52 7.70 8.63
N LEU A 36 -0.88 6.52 8.13
CA LEU A 36 0.03 5.39 8.00
C LEU A 36 -0.42 4.45 6.88
N TYR A 37 0.55 3.81 6.24
CA TYR A 37 0.32 2.77 5.24
C TYR A 37 1.12 1.50 5.56
N GLN A 38 0.50 0.33 5.40
CA GLN A 38 1.16 -0.97 5.45
C GLN A 38 0.96 -1.72 4.13
N PHE A 39 2.07 -2.01 3.47
CA PHE A 39 2.09 -2.89 2.31
C PHE A 39 1.86 -4.35 2.73
N ARG A 40 0.72 -4.93 2.32
CA ARG A 40 0.30 -6.29 2.70
C ARG A 40 0.11 -7.15 1.45
N GLU A 41 1.21 -7.69 0.94
CA GLU A 41 1.22 -8.55 -0.25
C GLU A 41 1.31 -10.03 0.15
N LYS A 42 0.17 -10.72 0.27
CA LYS A 42 0.10 -12.15 0.62
C LYS A 42 -1.21 -12.80 0.19
N GLY A 43 -1.19 -14.12 0.05
CA GLY A 43 -2.39 -14.91 -0.26
C GLY A 43 -2.61 -15.11 -1.76
N ILE A 44 -3.81 -15.56 -2.11
CA ILE A 44 -4.19 -15.85 -3.50
C ILE A 44 -4.19 -14.54 -4.31
N GLY A 45 -3.56 -14.56 -5.49
CA GLY A 45 -3.48 -13.40 -6.38
C GLY A 45 -2.43 -12.36 -6.00
N ALA A 46 -1.71 -12.54 -4.88
CA ALA A 46 -0.61 -11.66 -4.49
C ALA A 46 0.65 -11.93 -5.32
N LYS A 47 1.44 -10.88 -5.55
CA LYS A 47 2.75 -10.99 -6.19
C LYS A 47 3.75 -11.66 -5.25
N ASP A 48 4.76 -12.31 -5.84
CA ASP A 48 5.86 -12.94 -5.13
C ASP A 48 7.24 -12.50 -5.68
N GLY A 49 8.30 -12.99 -5.05
CA GLY A 49 9.68 -12.78 -5.48
C GLY A 49 10.04 -11.33 -5.80
N ILE A 50 10.58 -11.13 -7.00
CA ILE A 50 11.05 -9.83 -7.49
C ILE A 50 9.89 -8.86 -7.71
N GLU A 51 8.74 -9.35 -8.16
CA GLU A 51 7.57 -8.52 -8.46
C GLU A 51 6.98 -7.92 -7.18
N LYS A 52 6.90 -8.72 -6.10
CA LYS A 52 6.55 -8.21 -4.76
C LYS A 52 7.51 -7.14 -4.26
N LYS A 53 8.82 -7.36 -4.43
CA LYS A 53 9.85 -6.39 -4.01
C LYS A 53 9.72 -5.08 -4.80
N ARG A 54 9.57 -5.17 -6.13
CA ARG A 54 9.38 -4.00 -7.00
C ARG A 54 8.14 -3.21 -6.60
N LEU A 55 7.01 -3.90 -6.39
CA LEU A 55 5.77 -3.25 -5.97
C LEU A 55 5.92 -2.53 -4.62
N GLY A 56 6.56 -3.17 -3.63
CA GLY A 56 6.83 -2.55 -2.33
C GLY A 56 7.68 -1.27 -2.45
N ILE A 57 8.75 -1.31 -3.27
CA ILE A 57 9.58 -0.12 -3.54
C ILE A 57 8.77 0.98 -4.22
N SER A 58 7.91 0.64 -5.18
CA SER A 58 7.05 1.62 -5.85
C SER A 58 6.06 2.28 -4.88
N CYS A 59 5.51 1.53 -3.92
CA CYS A 59 4.66 2.11 -2.87
C CYS A 59 5.42 3.13 -2.01
N THR A 60 6.65 2.81 -1.57
CA THR A 60 7.48 3.73 -0.78
C THR A 60 7.79 5.03 -1.52
N LYS A 61 8.05 4.94 -2.83
CA LYS A 61 8.36 6.12 -3.66
C LYS A 61 7.21 7.11 -3.71
N ILE A 62 5.97 6.65 -3.88
CA ILE A 62 4.80 7.53 -3.97
C ILE A 62 4.37 8.11 -2.62
N MET A 63 4.86 7.56 -1.51
CA MET A 63 4.65 8.11 -0.16
C MET A 63 5.69 9.16 0.23
N SER A 64 6.78 9.29 -0.52
CA SER A 64 7.89 10.22 -0.22
C SER A 64 7.74 11.57 -0.93
N VAL A 65 6.55 11.84 -1.50
CA VAL A 65 6.18 13.06 -2.22
C VAL A 65 5.13 13.79 -1.40
#